data_AF-A0A510WCY8-F1
#
_entry.id   AF-A0A510WCY8-F1
#
_cell.length_a   1.000
_cell.length_b   1.000
_cell.length_c   1.000
_cell.angle_alpha   90.00
_cell.angle_beta   90.00
_cell.angle_gamma   90.00
#
_symmetry.space_group_name_H-M   'P 1'
#
loop_
_entity.id
_entity.type
_entity.pdbx_description
1 polymer ?
#
loop_
_entity_poly.entity_id
_entity_poly.type
_entity_poly.pdbx_seq_one_letter_code
_entity_poly.pdbx_strand_id
1 'polypeptide(L)'
;MSGISWTYLDVLRGQKSQIEPFKDAFRGFSGIFISGVIGLAILIWLFTTLWTLLLIIPGIIKSYSYSQSYFIYYDTIQETGQKPRVLDTITASRKLMDGYKGKLFWLDLSFIGWHILALMTAGIGYLWLNPYITATKAAFYNELPKDVAY
;
A
#
# COMPACT_ATOMS: atom_id res chain seq x y z
N MET A 1 -7.35 2.00 -2.45
CA MET A 1 -8.00 1.46 -1.24
C MET A 1 -7.17 1.76 0.03
N SER A 2 -6.55 2.94 0.14
CA SER A 2 -5.60 3.24 1.23
C SER A 2 -6.24 3.23 2.63
N GLY A 3 -7.51 3.63 2.77
CA GLY A 3 -8.22 3.64 4.05
C GLY A 3 -8.45 2.25 4.68
N ILE A 4 -8.79 1.25 3.86
CA ILE A 4 -8.98 -0.13 4.32
C ILE A 4 -7.63 -0.74 4.72
N SER A 5 -6.57 -0.48 3.94
CA SER A 5 -5.22 -0.90 4.26
C SER A 5 -4.73 -0.36 5.61
N TRP A 6 -4.96 0.91 5.90
CA TRP A 6 -4.62 1.51 7.21
C TRP A 6 -5.45 0.92 8.35
N THR A 7 -6.71 0.59 8.08
CA THR A 7 -7.56 -0.06 9.09
C THR A 7 -7.04 -1.45 9.44
N TYR A 8 -6.64 -2.26 8.47
CA TYR A 8 -5.98 -3.54 8.74
C TYR A 8 -4.66 -3.36 9.50
N LEU A 9 -3.88 -2.33 9.17
CA LEU A 9 -2.65 -2.01 9.90
C LEU A 9 -2.92 -1.68 11.37
N ASP A 10 -3.95 -0.86 11.66
CA ASP A 10 -4.34 -0.53 13.02
C ASP A 10 -4.87 -1.74 13.79
N VAL A 11 -5.62 -2.62 13.13
CA VAL A 11 -6.11 -3.89 13.71
C VAL A 11 -4.95 -4.81 14.06
N LEU A 12 -3.98 -4.98 13.16
CA LEU A 12 -2.76 -5.77 13.41
C LEU A 12 -1.93 -5.23 14.58
N ARG A 13 -1.99 -3.91 14.82
CA ARG A 13 -1.31 -3.23 15.93
C ARG A 13 -2.12 -3.18 17.22
N GLY A 14 -3.34 -3.73 17.24
CA GLY A 14 -4.24 -3.68 18.40
C GLY A 14 -4.82 -2.28 18.71
N GLN A 15 -4.66 -1.31 17.81
CA GLN A 15 -5.17 0.06 17.98
C GLN A 15 -6.66 0.19 17.67
N LYS A 16 -7.22 -0.75 16.89
CA LYS A 16 -8.63 -0.80 16.53
C LYS A 16 -9.20 -2.20 16.70
N SER A 17 -10.29 -2.34 17.46
CA SER A 17 -10.96 -3.63 17.71
C SER A 17 -12.18 -3.88 16.82
N GLN A 18 -12.72 -2.86 16.16
CA GLN A 18 -13.91 -2.98 15.31
C GLN A 18 -13.68 -2.35 13.93
N ILE A 19 -14.05 -3.08 12.88
CA ILE A 19 -13.99 -2.62 11.49
C ILE A 19 -15.34 -1.99 11.17
N GLU A 20 -15.34 -0.74 10.71
CA GLU A 20 -16.52 0.00 10.25
C GLU A 20 -16.39 0.18 8.73
N PRO A 21 -16.87 -0.77 7.90
CA PRO A 21 -16.45 -0.90 6.50
C PRO A 21 -16.62 0.38 5.67
N PHE A 22 -17.76 1.06 5.84
CA PHE A 22 -18.05 2.30 5.11
C PHE A 22 -17.14 3.44 5.56
N LYS A 23 -17.05 3.72 6.86
CA LYS A 23 -16.24 4.82 7.39
C LYS A 23 -14.75 4.61 7.12
N ASP A 24 -14.29 3.36 7.23
CA ASP A 24 -12.90 2.97 7.00
C ASP A 24 -12.50 3.05 5.52
N ALA A 25 -13.40 2.66 4.62
CA ALA A 25 -13.19 2.84 3.18
C ALA A 25 -13.02 4.33 2.81
N PHE A 26 -13.79 5.21 3.45
CA PHE A 26 -13.72 6.66 3.24
C PHE A 26 -12.70 7.39 4.12
N ARG A 27 -11.93 6.70 4.97
CA ARG A 27 -10.95 7.32 5.87
C ARG A 27 -9.87 8.12 5.12
N GLY A 28 -9.44 7.63 3.97
CA GLY A 28 -8.51 8.35 3.09
C GLY A 28 -9.10 9.65 2.49
N PHE A 29 -10.43 9.81 2.54
CA PHE A 29 -11.16 11.01 2.17
C PHE A 29 -11.36 11.99 3.34
N SER A 30 -10.77 11.75 4.51
CA SER A 30 -10.75 12.75 5.58
C SER A 30 -9.75 13.87 5.27
N GLY A 31 -10.11 15.12 5.56
CA GLY A 31 -9.50 16.32 4.96
C GLY A 31 -7.98 16.49 5.13
N ILE A 32 -7.38 15.90 6.17
CA ILE A 32 -5.92 15.95 6.35
C ILE A 32 -5.18 14.97 5.42
N PHE A 33 -5.79 13.85 5.03
CA PHE A 33 -5.15 12.80 4.22
C PHE A 33 -5.37 12.99 2.71
N ILE A 34 -6.53 13.52 2.28
CA ILE A 34 -6.92 13.64 0.85
C ILE A 34 -5.79 14.18 -0.02
N SER A 35 -5.23 15.34 0.36
CA SER A 35 -4.29 16.08 -0.49
C SER A 35 -3.02 15.27 -0.75
N GLY A 36 -2.50 14.58 0.26
CA GLY A 36 -1.31 13.76 0.12
C GLY A 36 -1.58 12.42 -0.55
N VAL A 37 -2.73 11.79 -0.31
CA VAL A 37 -3.13 10.55 -1.00
C VAL A 37 -3.28 10.79 -2.51
N ILE A 38 -3.89 11.92 -2.91
CA ILE A 38 -4.00 12.31 -4.32
C ILE A 38 -2.60 12.61 -4.89
N GLY A 39 -1.78 13.37 -4.18
CA GLY A 39 -0.41 13.67 -4.60
C GLY A 39 0.44 12.40 -4.79
N LEU A 40 0.33 11.44 -3.86
CA LEU A 40 0.98 10.13 -3.97
C LEU A 40 0.47 9.35 -5.19
N ALA A 41 -0.84 9.31 -5.40
CA ALA A 41 -1.43 8.62 -6.55
C ALA A 41 -0.89 9.17 -7.88
N ILE A 42 -0.87 10.49 -8.03
CA ILE A 42 -0.39 11.16 -9.24
C ILE A 42 1.10 10.90 -9.45
N LEU A 43 1.94 11.11 -8.44
CA LEU A 43 3.39 10.98 -8.59
C LEU A 43 3.85 9.53 -8.75
N ILE A 44 3.25 8.59 -8.03
CA ILE A 44 3.53 7.15 -8.20
C ILE A 44 3.15 6.73 -9.61
N TRP A 45 1.92 7.05 -10.06
CA TRP A 45 1.47 6.72 -11.40
C TRP A 45 2.38 7.30 -12.48
N LEU A 46 2.73 8.58 -12.37
CA LEU A 46 3.65 9.26 -13.28
C LEU A 46 5.01 8.55 -13.32
N PHE A 47 5.66 8.36 -12.16
CA PHE A 47 6.98 7.74 -12.11
C PHE A 47 6.94 6.29 -12.62
N THR A 48 5.96 5.48 -12.24
CA THR A 48 5.85 4.10 -12.74
C THR A 48 5.60 4.07 -14.25
N THR A 49 4.84 5.01 -14.79
CA THR A 49 4.57 5.09 -16.23
C THR A 49 5.83 5.49 -16.99
N LEU A 50 6.57 6.49 -16.51
CA LEU A 50 7.85 6.90 -17.10
C LEU A 50 8.87 5.76 -17.11
N TRP A 51 8.98 4.99 -16.01
CA TRP A 51 9.88 3.83 -15.96
C TRP A 51 9.41 2.70 -16.89
N THR A 52 8.12 2.42 -16.93
CA THR A 52 7.54 1.40 -17.81
C THR A 52 7.71 1.76 -19.29
N LEU A 53 7.55 3.04 -19.64
CA LEU A 53 7.74 3.55 -21.00
C LEU A 53 9.18 3.38 -21.48
N LEU A 54 10.15 3.53 -20.59
CA LEU A 54 11.54 3.23 -20.89
C LEU A 54 11.73 1.72 -21.09
N LEU A 55 11.33 0.92 -20.10
CA LEU A 55 11.41 -0.54 -20.11
C LEU A 55 10.40 -1.15 -19.12
N ILE A 56 9.75 -2.26 -19.51
CA ILE A 56 8.73 -2.93 -18.69
C ILE A 56 9.30 -3.42 -17.34
N ILE A 57 10.46 -4.08 -17.36
CA ILE A 57 11.06 -4.69 -16.15
C ILE A 57 11.40 -3.63 -15.07
N PRO A 58 12.12 -2.54 -15.39
CA PRO A 58 12.30 -1.41 -14.47
C PRO A 58 10.98 -0.82 -13.96
N GLY A 59 9.96 -0.72 -14.81
CA GLY A 59 8.62 -0.29 -14.41
C GLY A 59 8.04 -1.13 -13.27
N ILE A 60 8.09 -2.46 -13.41
CA ILE A 60 7.65 -3.41 -12.38
C ILE A 60 8.46 -3.21 -11.08
N ILE A 61 9.80 -3.19 -11.16
CA ILE A 61 10.67 -3.01 -9.98
C ILE A 61 10.36 -1.70 -9.24
N LYS A 62 10.10 -0.62 -9.99
CA LYS A 62 9.77 0.69 -9.41
C LYS A 62 8.38 0.72 -8.79
N SER A 63 7.40 0.02 -9.37
CA SER A 63 6.08 -0.15 -8.74
C SER A 63 6.19 -0.77 -7.34
N TYR A 64 7.00 -1.83 -7.19
CA TYR A 64 7.29 -2.44 -5.89
C TYR A 64 8.04 -1.49 -4.96
N SER A 65 8.96 -0.68 -5.49
CA SER A 65 9.72 0.29 -4.69
C SER A 65 8.83 1.38 -4.06
N TYR A 66 7.70 1.71 -4.68
CA TYR A 66 6.79 2.76 -4.21
C TYR A 66 5.60 2.22 -3.40
N SER A 67 5.49 0.90 -3.28
CA SER A 67 4.32 0.20 -2.71
C SER A 67 3.95 0.62 -1.28
N GLN A 68 4.95 1.05 -0.48
CA GLN A 68 4.76 1.38 0.93
C GLN A 68 4.45 2.86 1.18
N SER A 69 4.48 3.70 0.13
CA SER A 69 4.36 5.15 0.28
C SER A 69 3.05 5.57 0.98
N TYR A 70 1.93 4.88 0.72
CA TYR A 70 0.66 5.18 1.39
C TYR A 70 0.67 4.82 2.88
N PHE A 71 1.37 3.76 3.28
CA PHE A 71 1.48 3.37 4.68
C PHE A 71 2.41 4.31 5.44
N ILE A 72 3.56 4.66 4.84
CA ILE A 72 4.50 5.63 5.43
C ILE A 72 3.81 6.98 5.60
N TYR A 73 3.09 7.47 4.59
CA TYR A 73 2.35 8.73 4.68
C TYR A 73 1.40 8.76 5.88
N TYR A 74 0.71 7.64 6.10
CA TYR A 74 -0.23 7.49 7.20
C TYR A 74 0.45 7.42 8.56
N ASP A 75 1.47 6.58 8.70
CA ASP A 75 2.23 6.46 9.95
C ASP A 75 2.90 7.79 10.32
N THR A 76 3.49 8.50 9.34
CA THR A 76 4.10 9.81 9.60
C THR A 76 3.09 10.83 10.10
N ILE A 77 1.86 10.88 9.55
CA ILE A 77 0.81 11.77 10.07
C ILE A 77 0.39 11.34 11.48
N GLN A 78 0.26 10.03 11.74
CA GLN A 78 -0.14 9.53 13.05
C GLN A 78 0.89 9.83 14.15
N GLU A 79 2.18 9.79 13.81
CA GLU A 79 3.27 10.04 14.76
C GLU A 79 3.57 11.52 14.96
N THR A 80 3.54 12.32 13.89
CA THR A 80 3.96 13.74 13.93
C THR A 80 2.80 14.72 13.97
N GLY A 81 1.58 14.29 13.62
CA GLY A 81 0.42 15.15 13.41
C GLY A 81 0.52 16.05 12.17
N GLN A 82 1.60 15.96 11.38
CA GLN A 82 1.88 16.84 10.25
C GLN A 82 1.85 16.09 8.93
N LYS A 83 1.51 16.81 7.85
CA LYS A 83 1.50 16.26 6.49
C LYS A 83 2.93 16.17 5.96
N PRO A 84 3.49 14.96 5.73
CA PRO A 84 4.81 14.85 5.13
C PRO A 84 4.76 15.25 3.66
N ARG A 85 5.92 15.65 3.11
CA ARG A 85 6.03 15.90 1.68
C ARG A 85 5.89 14.58 0.92
N VAL A 86 5.10 14.61 -0.15
CA VAL A 86 4.80 13.44 -0.98
C VAL A 86 6.08 12.79 -1.54
N LEU A 87 7.01 13.60 -2.04
CA LEU A 87 8.29 13.10 -2.59
C LEU A 87 9.17 12.45 -1.53
N ASP A 88 9.18 12.98 -0.30
CA ASP A 88 9.97 12.42 0.79
C ASP A 88 9.38 11.08 1.22
N THR A 89 8.05 10.97 1.23
CA THR A 89 7.33 9.73 1.49
C THR A 89 7.65 8.65 0.44
N ILE A 90 7.65 9.00 -0.85
CA ILE A 90 8.02 8.08 -1.94
C ILE A 90 9.49 7.65 -1.78
N THR A 91 10.36 8.59 -1.41
CA THR A 91 11.79 8.31 -1.19
C THR A 91 11.99 7.37 0.00
N ALA A 92 11.26 7.57 1.09
CA ALA A 92 11.26 6.67 2.23
C ALA A 92 10.78 5.27 1.83
N SER A 93 9.70 5.14 1.04
CA SER A 93 9.24 3.85 0.52
C SER A 93 10.33 3.15 -0.31
N ARG A 94 11.06 3.88 -1.16
CA ARG A 94 12.14 3.31 -1.97
C ARG A 94 13.27 2.74 -1.11
N LYS A 95 13.64 3.45 -0.04
CA LYS A 95 14.67 3.01 0.91
C LYS A 95 14.20 1.81 1.71
N LEU A 96 13.00 1.89 2.28
CA LEU A 96 12.37 0.82 3.07
C LEU A 96 12.24 -0.49 2.27
N MET A 97 11.93 -0.38 0.97
CA MET A 97 11.78 -1.55 0.10
C MET A 97 13.09 -2.13 -0.42
N ASP A 98 14.25 -1.55 -0.10
CA ASP A 98 15.51 -2.07 -0.60
C ASP A 98 15.87 -3.42 0.03
N GLY A 99 16.10 -4.44 -0.80
CA GLY A 99 16.18 -5.84 -0.36
C GLY A 99 14.83 -6.55 -0.14
N TYR A 100 13.69 -5.83 -0.13
CA TYR A 100 12.36 -6.40 0.13
C TYR A 100 11.43 -6.46 -1.09
N LYS A 101 11.78 -5.80 -2.21
CA LYS A 101 11.00 -5.84 -3.48
C LYS A 101 10.70 -7.27 -3.93
N GLY A 102 11.70 -8.16 -3.87
CA GLY A 102 11.54 -9.56 -4.26
C GLY A 102 10.59 -10.32 -3.34
N LYS A 103 10.59 -10.04 -2.04
CA LYS A 103 9.65 -10.68 -1.10
C LYS A 103 8.21 -10.29 -1.42
N LEU A 104 7.96 -9.01 -1.71
CA LEU A 104 6.63 -8.55 -2.11
C LEU A 104 6.19 -9.12 -3.47
N PHE A 105 7.13 -9.29 -4.42
CA PHE A 105 6.85 -9.97 -5.69
C PHE A 105 6.41 -11.42 -5.48
N TRP A 106 7.15 -12.20 -4.68
CA TRP A 106 6.77 -13.59 -4.38
C TRP A 106 5.45 -13.68 -3.61
N LEU A 107 5.19 -12.73 -2.72
CA LEU A 107 3.92 -12.61 -2.02
C LEU A 107 2.76 -12.40 -3.01
N ASP A 108 2.89 -11.45 -3.94
CA ASP A 108 1.90 -11.24 -5.00
C ASP A 108 1.74 -12.49 -5.89
N LEU A 109 2.83 -13.17 -6.22
CA LEU A 109 2.78 -14.39 -7.03
C LEU A 109 2.04 -15.53 -6.32
N SER A 110 2.13 -15.63 -4.99
CA SER A 110 1.38 -16.63 -4.21
C SER A 110 -0.15 -16.48 -4.35
N PHE A 111 -0.62 -15.28 -4.73
CA PHE A 111 -2.04 -15.03 -4.97
C PHE A 111 -2.51 -15.43 -6.36
N ILE A 112 -1.63 -15.82 -7.30
CA ILE A 112 -2.03 -16.09 -8.69
C ILE A 112 -3.08 -17.20 -8.80
N GLY A 113 -2.95 -18.27 -8.00
CA GLY A 113 -3.92 -19.35 -7.95
C GLY A 113 -5.29 -18.89 -7.44
N TRP A 114 -5.29 -18.01 -6.43
CA TRP A 114 -6.51 -17.41 -5.90
C TRP A 114 -7.19 -16.48 -6.90
N HIS A 115 -6.42 -15.73 -7.69
CA HIS A 115 -6.95 -14.90 -8.77
C HIS A 115 -7.65 -15.74 -9.84
N ILE A 116 -7.07 -16.89 -10.21
CA ILE A 116 -7.68 -17.83 -11.17
C ILE A 116 -9.01 -18.35 -10.60
N LEU A 117 -9.02 -18.81 -9.35
CA LEU A 117 -10.23 -19.31 -8.70
C LEU A 117 -11.33 -18.25 -8.61
N ALA A 118 -10.97 -17.02 -8.23
CA ALA A 118 -11.90 -15.90 -8.16
C ALA A 118 -12.49 -15.57 -9.55
N LEU A 119 -11.67 -15.62 -10.60
CA LEU A 119 -12.13 -15.39 -11.97
C LEU A 119 -13.12 -16.47 -12.44
N MET A 120 -12.87 -17.75 -12.10
CA MET A 120 -13.77 -18.85 -12.42
C MET A 120 -15.17 -18.68 -11.82
N THR A 121 -15.30 -17.97 -10.71
CA THR A 121 -16.59 -17.62 -10.08
C THR A 121 -17.25 -16.37 -10.69
N ALA A 122 -16.93 -16.02 -11.95
CA ALA A 122 -17.32 -14.76 -12.58
C ALA A 122 -16.93 -13.51 -11.77
N GLY A 123 -15.82 -13.60 -11.03
CA GLY A 123 -15.30 -12.52 -10.19
C GLY A 123 -15.91 -12.40 -8.79
N ILE A 124 -16.90 -13.23 -8.43
CA ILE A 124 -17.53 -13.20 -7.09
C ILE A 124 -16.52 -13.48 -5.97
N GLY A 125 -15.55 -14.36 -6.20
CA GLY A 125 -14.48 -14.68 -5.25
C GLY A 125 -13.63 -13.47 -4.83
N TYR A 126 -13.61 -12.38 -5.61
CA TYR A 126 -12.92 -11.14 -5.24
C TYR A 126 -13.50 -10.44 -4.01
N LEU A 127 -14.74 -10.75 -3.62
CA LEU A 127 -15.34 -10.23 -2.38
C LEU A 127 -14.57 -10.67 -1.13
N TRP A 128 -14.01 -11.88 -1.12
CA TRP A 128 -13.18 -12.40 -0.02
C TRP A 128 -11.68 -12.23 -0.31
N LEU A 129 -11.27 -12.34 -1.57
CA LEU A 129 -9.86 -12.27 -1.93
C LEU A 129 -9.28 -10.86 -1.72
N ASN A 130 -10.00 -9.80 -2.08
CA ASN A 130 -9.53 -8.42 -1.89
C ASN A 130 -9.21 -8.06 -0.43
N PRO A 131 -10.10 -8.30 0.56
CA PRO A 131 -9.78 -8.01 1.95
C PRO A 131 -8.60 -8.86 2.45
N TYR A 132 -8.51 -10.13 2.03
CA TYR A 132 -7.38 -11.00 2.37
C TYR A 132 -6.04 -10.48 1.82
N ILE A 133 -5.98 -10.08 0.54
CA ILE A 133 -4.79 -9.47 -0.06
C ILE A 133 -4.45 -8.16 0.65
N THR A 134 -5.45 -7.33 0.95
CA THR A 134 -5.25 -6.03 1.60
C THR A 134 -4.68 -6.19 3.01
N ALA A 135 -5.22 -7.12 3.80
CA ALA A 135 -4.72 -7.47 5.12
C ALA A 135 -3.28 -8.02 5.05
N THR A 136 -3.02 -8.90 4.09
CA THR A 136 -1.69 -9.49 3.86
C THR A 136 -0.64 -8.43 3.51
N LYS A 137 -0.99 -7.45 2.66
CA LYS A 137 -0.09 -6.33 2.33
C LYS A 137 0.12 -5.38 3.51
N ALA A 138 -0.89 -5.18 4.36
CA ALA A 138 -0.74 -4.41 5.61
C ALA A 138 0.19 -5.12 6.61
N ALA A 139 0.08 -6.45 6.73
CA ALA A 139 0.99 -7.26 7.54
C ALA A 139 2.43 -7.19 7.01
N PHE A 140 2.61 -7.35 5.69
CA PHE A 140 3.92 -7.19 5.04
C PHE A 140 4.57 -5.86 5.39
N TYR A 141 3.84 -4.75 5.26
CA TYR A 141 4.35 -3.43 5.67
C TYR A 141 4.75 -3.39 7.14
N ASN A 142 3.94 -3.97 8.02
CA ASN A 142 4.20 -3.95 9.46
C ASN A 142 5.45 -4.75 9.87
N GLU A 143 5.82 -5.75 9.09
CA GLU A 143 7.03 -6.57 9.28
C GLU A 143 8.31 -5.95 8.70
N LEU A 144 8.21 -4.87 7.92
CA LEU A 144 9.39 -4.17 7.40
C LEU A 144 10.17 -3.46 8.52
N PRO A 145 11.52 -3.41 8.42
CA PRO A 145 12.34 -2.69 9.38
C PRO A 145 12.13 -1.17 9.25
N LYS A 146 11.53 -0.52 10.25
CA LYS A 146 11.12 0.90 10.19
C LYS A 146 12.24 1.89 10.53
N ASP A 147 13.38 1.41 11.01
CA ASP A 147 14.58 2.19 11.31
C ASP A 147 15.19 2.89 10.09
N VAL A 148 14.89 2.41 8.87
CA VAL A 148 15.34 3.03 7.61
C VAL A 148 14.38 4.09 7.04
N ALA A 149 13.21 4.28 7.66
CA ALA A 149 12.19 5.20 7.17
C ALA A 149 12.27 6.62 7.77
N TYR A 150 13.04 6.81 8.85
CA TYR A 150 13.15 8.06 9.63
C TYR A 150 14.58 8.59 9.68
#